data_AF-A0A0H3GYS9-F1
#
_entry.id   AF-A0A0H3GYS9-F1
#
_cell.length_a   1.000
_cell.length_b   1.000
_cell.length_c   1.000
_cell.angle_alpha   90.00
_cell.angle_beta   90.00
_cell.angle_gamma   90.00
#
_symmetry.space_group_name_H-M   'P 1'
#
loop_
_entity.id
_entity.type
_entity.pdbx_description
1 polymer ?
#
loop_
_entity_poly.entity_id
_entity_poly.type
_entity_poly.pdbx_seq_one_letter_code
_entity_poly.pdbx_strand_id
1 'polypeptide(L)'
;MRHLFWRLNFLLLSGATNSAQMYHEAAALSSELDTRWSYRSKELMTLYSKAKSYEAGERVEFGGKSFAPLYTPKNDTLINLFQISQQEQEQLKTIISTDEAQKRRRERDRLRDEERRRAAGQLEREAYEANSLSRQKPWEAMGMSRAKWYRLGKPSPQQNSETSPSPITNGEASAVALQAARCKAV
;
A
#
# COMPACT_ATOMS: atom_id res chain seq x y z
N MET A 1 -34.87 -16.50 -0.33
CA MET A 1 -34.63 -16.85 -1.75
C MET A 1 -33.32 -16.34 -2.33
N ARG A 2 -33.03 -15.03 -2.36
CA ARG A 2 -31.80 -14.49 -3.01
C ARG A 2 -30.51 -15.18 -2.53
N HIS A 3 -30.31 -15.29 -1.22
CA HIS A 3 -29.12 -15.94 -0.65
C HIS A 3 -29.00 -17.41 -1.05
N LEU A 4 -30.08 -18.21 -0.92
CA LEU A 4 -30.08 -19.63 -1.29
C LEU A 4 -29.69 -19.84 -2.76
N PHE A 5 -30.31 -19.10 -3.66
CA PHE A 5 -30.06 -19.20 -5.10
C PHE A 5 -28.58 -18.98 -5.43
N TRP A 6 -27.99 -17.89 -4.90
CA TRP A 6 -26.59 -17.58 -5.21
C TRP A 6 -25.61 -18.50 -4.50
N ARG A 7 -25.87 -18.94 -3.26
CA ARG A 7 -25.06 -19.98 -2.59
C ARG A 7 -25.00 -21.24 -3.43
N LEU A 8 -26.15 -21.73 -3.89
CA LEU A 8 -26.22 -22.92 -4.75
C LEU A 8 -25.51 -22.72 -6.10
N ASN A 9 -25.69 -21.57 -6.74
CA ASN A 9 -25.01 -21.27 -7.99
C ASN A 9 -23.48 -21.29 -7.83
N PHE A 10 -22.95 -20.78 -6.71
CA PHE A 10 -21.50 -20.84 -6.44
C PHE A 10 -21.00 -22.24 -6.11
N LEU A 11 -21.79 -23.07 -5.41
CA LEU A 11 -21.44 -24.48 -5.17
C LEU A 11 -21.40 -25.29 -6.48
N LEU A 12 -22.33 -25.01 -7.39
CA LEU A 12 -22.35 -25.62 -8.72
C LEU A 12 -21.16 -25.15 -9.57
N LEU A 13 -20.84 -23.86 -9.53
CA LEU A 13 -19.68 -23.31 -10.24
C LEU A 13 -18.35 -23.85 -9.72
N SER A 14 -18.22 -24.07 -8.41
CA SER A 14 -16.99 -24.61 -7.80
C SER A 14 -16.85 -26.13 -7.97
N GLY A 15 -17.92 -26.82 -8.39
CA GLY A 15 -17.97 -28.28 -8.45
C GLY A 15 -18.13 -28.95 -7.08
N ALA A 16 -18.45 -28.19 -6.02
CA ALA A 16 -18.74 -28.74 -4.69
C ALA A 16 -20.07 -29.51 -4.65
N THR A 17 -20.99 -29.22 -5.58
CA THR A 17 -22.22 -29.99 -5.80
C THR A 17 -22.47 -30.21 -7.29
N ASN A 18 -23.45 -31.04 -7.60
CA ASN A 18 -23.90 -31.37 -8.95
C ASN A 18 -25.44 -31.28 -9.03
N SER A 19 -25.98 -31.33 -10.24
CA SER A 19 -27.41 -31.22 -10.51
C SER A 19 -28.21 -32.31 -9.80
N ALA A 20 -27.68 -33.54 -9.67
CA ALA A 20 -28.34 -34.64 -8.98
C ALA A 20 -28.50 -34.40 -7.47
N GLN A 21 -27.49 -33.81 -6.82
CA GLN A 21 -27.50 -33.50 -5.38
C GLN A 21 -27.99 -32.08 -5.05
N MET A 22 -28.22 -31.24 -6.07
CA MET A 22 -28.54 -29.80 -5.90
C MET A 22 -29.71 -29.55 -4.93
N TYR A 23 -30.77 -30.34 -4.99
CA TYR A 23 -31.94 -30.16 -4.12
C TYR A 23 -31.71 -30.63 -2.68
N HIS A 24 -30.83 -31.61 -2.48
CA HIS A 24 -30.42 -32.03 -1.14
C HIS A 24 -29.57 -30.93 -0.48
N GLU A 25 -28.60 -30.38 -1.22
CA GLU A 25 -27.83 -29.22 -0.78
C GLU A 25 -28.73 -28.01 -0.52
N ALA A 26 -29.71 -27.77 -1.38
CA ALA A 26 -30.65 -26.66 -1.20
C ALA A 26 -31.45 -26.79 0.10
N ALA A 27 -31.88 -28.02 0.46
CA ALA A 27 -32.55 -28.29 1.73
C ALA A 27 -31.62 -28.01 2.92
N ALA A 28 -30.39 -28.53 2.90
CA ALA A 28 -29.40 -28.30 3.95
C ALA A 28 -29.11 -26.79 4.14
N LEU A 29 -28.81 -26.07 3.06
CA LEU A 29 -28.53 -24.64 3.09
C LEU A 29 -29.74 -23.81 3.55
N SER A 30 -30.96 -24.22 3.19
CA SER A 30 -32.16 -23.52 3.64
C SER A 30 -32.32 -23.58 5.16
N SER A 31 -32.08 -24.76 5.75
CA SER A 31 -32.15 -24.97 7.20
C SER A 31 -31.08 -24.21 7.99
N GLU A 32 -29.91 -24.01 7.39
CA GLU A 32 -28.81 -23.22 7.96
C GLU A 32 -29.11 -21.72 7.95
N LEU A 33 -29.75 -21.21 6.88
CA LEU A 33 -30.09 -19.78 6.76
C LEU A 33 -31.17 -19.37 7.76
N ASP A 34 -32.24 -20.15 7.85
CA ASP A 34 -33.32 -19.95 8.80
C ASP A 34 -34.11 -21.26 8.92
N THR A 35 -34.17 -21.82 10.13
CA THR A 35 -34.85 -23.10 10.39
C THR A 35 -36.35 -23.05 10.13
N ARG A 36 -36.97 -21.86 10.14
CA ARG A 36 -38.39 -21.66 9.84
C ARG A 36 -38.66 -21.40 8.37
N TRP A 37 -37.62 -21.08 7.60
CA TRP A 37 -37.77 -20.72 6.20
C TRP A 37 -37.79 -21.97 5.32
N SER A 38 -38.77 -22.03 4.42
CA SER A 38 -38.86 -23.05 3.37
C SER A 38 -38.80 -22.42 1.99
N TYR A 39 -38.33 -23.19 1.02
CA TYR A 39 -38.29 -22.80 -0.39
C TYR A 39 -39.12 -23.78 -1.22
N ARG A 40 -39.58 -23.35 -2.40
CA ARG A 40 -40.24 -24.27 -3.35
C ARG A 40 -39.21 -24.74 -4.37
N SER A 41 -39.15 -26.05 -4.61
CA SER A 41 -38.23 -26.63 -5.62
C SER A 41 -38.35 -25.96 -6.99
N LYS A 42 -39.58 -25.58 -7.40
CA LYS A 42 -39.84 -24.86 -8.66
C LYS A 42 -39.07 -23.55 -8.79
N GLU A 43 -38.71 -22.89 -7.69
CA GLU A 43 -37.94 -21.64 -7.70
C GLU A 43 -36.47 -21.85 -8.08
N LEU A 44 -35.95 -23.08 -7.95
CA LEU A 44 -34.60 -23.47 -8.35
C LEU A 44 -34.54 -24.19 -9.70
N MET A 45 -35.69 -24.41 -10.36
CA MET A 45 -35.76 -25.16 -11.62
C MET A 45 -34.86 -24.55 -12.71
N THR A 46 -34.81 -23.22 -12.81
CA THR A 46 -33.95 -22.53 -13.80
C THR A 46 -32.47 -22.78 -13.52
N LEU A 47 -32.08 -22.78 -12.24
CA LEU A 47 -30.70 -23.08 -11.84
C LEU A 47 -30.36 -24.55 -12.10
N TYR A 48 -31.30 -25.46 -11.82
CA TYR A 48 -31.17 -26.89 -12.13
C TYR A 48 -30.94 -27.15 -13.62
N SER A 49 -31.73 -26.52 -14.49
CA SER A 49 -31.53 -26.62 -15.94
C SER A 49 -30.15 -26.13 -16.36
N LYS A 50 -29.70 -24.99 -15.81
CA LYS A 50 -28.34 -24.47 -16.07
C LYS A 50 -27.23 -25.36 -15.53
N ALA A 51 -27.45 -26.00 -14.38
CA ALA A 51 -26.53 -26.99 -13.83
C ALA A 51 -26.38 -28.19 -14.76
N LYS A 52 -27.48 -28.72 -15.30
CA LYS A 52 -27.45 -29.80 -16.29
C LYS A 52 -26.71 -29.39 -17.57
N SER A 53 -27.00 -28.22 -18.11
CA SER A 53 -26.26 -27.68 -19.27
C SER A 53 -24.76 -27.56 -18.98
N TYR A 54 -24.40 -27.08 -17.79
CA TYR A 54 -23.00 -26.95 -17.39
C TYR A 54 -22.30 -28.31 -17.26
N GLU A 55 -22.96 -29.31 -16.69
CA GLU A 55 -22.45 -30.68 -16.59
C GLU A 55 -22.33 -31.39 -17.93
N ALA A 56 -23.24 -31.08 -18.86
CA ALA A 56 -23.17 -31.55 -20.24
C ALA A 56 -22.02 -30.89 -21.04
N GLY A 57 -21.29 -29.94 -20.44
CA GLY A 57 -20.20 -29.22 -21.08
C GLY A 57 -20.68 -28.14 -22.06
N GLU A 58 -21.96 -27.76 -22.03
CA GLU A 58 -22.50 -26.69 -22.86
C GLU A 58 -21.82 -25.36 -22.51
N ARG A 59 -21.74 -24.49 -23.52
CA ARG A 59 -21.16 -23.16 -23.42
C ARG A 59 -22.13 -22.12 -23.95
N VAL A 60 -22.09 -20.93 -23.36
CA VAL A 60 -22.88 -19.78 -23.79
C VAL A 60 -21.94 -18.70 -24.31
N GLU A 61 -22.13 -18.29 -25.56
CA GLU A 61 -21.37 -17.18 -26.16
C GLU A 61 -21.99 -15.84 -25.78
N PHE A 62 -21.18 -14.94 -25.25
CA PHE A 62 -21.58 -13.57 -24.93
C PHE A 62 -20.43 -12.60 -25.25
N GLY A 63 -20.68 -11.63 -26.13
CA GLY A 63 -19.66 -10.64 -26.52
C GLY A 63 -18.38 -11.26 -27.12
N GLY A 64 -18.52 -12.34 -27.90
CA GLY A 64 -17.39 -13.07 -28.52
C GLY A 64 -16.55 -13.91 -27.55
N LYS A 65 -17.04 -14.15 -26.34
CA LYS A 65 -16.39 -14.99 -25.34
C LYS A 65 -17.33 -16.11 -24.90
N SER A 66 -16.74 -17.28 -24.69
CA SER A 66 -17.42 -18.47 -24.21
C SER A 66 -17.50 -18.51 -22.69
N PHE A 67 -18.70 -18.68 -22.13
CA PHE A 67 -18.95 -18.74 -20.69
C PHE A 67 -19.65 -20.03 -20.28
N ALA A 68 -19.58 -20.34 -18.99
CA ALA A 68 -20.42 -21.36 -18.38
C ALA A 68 -21.91 -20.93 -18.45
N PRO A 69 -22.86 -21.87 -18.62
CA PRO A 69 -24.29 -21.56 -18.59
C PRO A 69 -24.78 -21.06 -17.22
N LEU A 70 -24.07 -21.39 -16.13
CA LEU A 70 -24.32 -20.91 -14.78
C LEU A 70 -24.08 -19.39 -14.65
N TYR A 71 -24.71 -18.76 -13.66
CA TYR A 71 -24.64 -17.31 -13.50
C TYR A 71 -23.30 -16.87 -12.91
N THR A 72 -22.65 -15.88 -13.53
CA THR A 72 -21.35 -15.33 -13.07
C THR A 72 -21.49 -13.84 -12.75
N PRO A 73 -21.99 -13.48 -11.55
CA PRO A 73 -22.29 -12.10 -11.20
C PRO A 73 -21.01 -11.30 -10.98
N LYS A 74 -21.04 -10.01 -11.32
CA LYS A 74 -19.99 -9.07 -10.90
C LYS A 74 -20.14 -8.78 -9.41
N ASN A 75 -19.06 -8.34 -8.75
CA ASN A 75 -19.12 -7.91 -7.35
C ASN A 75 -20.21 -6.85 -7.14
N ASP A 76 -20.30 -5.85 -8.03
CA ASP A 76 -21.34 -4.80 -7.96
C ASP A 76 -22.76 -5.39 -7.97
N THR A 77 -22.99 -6.46 -8.74
CA THR A 77 -24.28 -7.17 -8.76
C THR A 77 -24.60 -7.77 -7.40
N LEU A 78 -23.63 -8.42 -6.75
CA LEU A 78 -23.81 -9.03 -5.43
C LEU A 78 -24.01 -7.98 -4.33
N ILE A 79 -23.23 -6.90 -4.37
CA ILE A 79 -23.33 -5.77 -3.43
C ILE A 79 -24.75 -5.18 -3.48
N ASN A 80 -25.25 -4.88 -4.68
CA ASN A 80 -26.59 -4.33 -4.87
C ASN A 80 -27.69 -5.30 -4.44
N LEU A 81 -27.54 -6.58 -4.78
CA LEU A 81 -28.56 -7.58 -4.50
C LEU A 81 -28.71 -7.88 -3.01
N PHE A 82 -27.59 -7.97 -2.30
CA PHE A 82 -27.56 -8.22 -0.86
C PHE A 82 -27.58 -6.94 -0.03
N GLN A 83 -27.60 -5.77 -0.68
CA GLN A 83 -27.62 -4.46 -0.04
C GLN A 83 -26.44 -4.29 0.95
N ILE A 84 -25.26 -4.77 0.55
CA ILE A 84 -24.05 -4.73 1.38
C ILE A 84 -23.62 -3.27 1.54
N SER A 85 -23.68 -2.78 2.78
CA SER A 85 -23.30 -1.42 3.13
C SER A 85 -21.80 -1.18 2.95
N GLN A 86 -21.41 0.09 2.87
CA GLN A 86 -19.98 0.46 2.80
C GLN A 86 -19.21 -0.01 4.04
N GLN A 87 -19.82 0.06 5.23
CA GLN A 87 -19.20 -0.39 6.48
C GLN A 87 -18.96 -1.91 6.47
N GLU A 88 -19.91 -2.69 5.97
CA GLU A 88 -19.72 -4.13 5.79
C GLU A 88 -18.62 -4.42 4.77
N GLN A 89 -18.58 -3.71 3.64
CA GLN A 89 -17.52 -3.86 2.64
C GLN A 89 -16.11 -3.65 3.22
N GLU A 90 -15.93 -2.71 4.16
CA GLU A 90 -14.65 -2.49 4.85
C GLU A 90 -14.19 -3.70 5.68
N GLN A 91 -15.12 -4.50 6.20
CA GLN A 91 -14.82 -5.72 6.97
C GLN A 91 -14.68 -6.96 6.08
N LEU A 92 -15.25 -6.94 4.88
CA LEU A 92 -15.21 -8.06 3.95
C LEU A 92 -13.85 -8.20 3.25
N LYS A 93 -13.42 -9.45 3.04
CA LYS A 93 -12.22 -9.78 2.23
C LYS A 93 -12.52 -9.81 0.73
N THR A 94 -13.71 -10.27 0.36
CA THR A 94 -14.21 -10.40 -1.02
C THR A 94 -15.58 -9.73 -1.13
N ILE A 95 -16.12 -9.59 -2.34
CA ILE A 95 -17.40 -8.86 -2.58
C ILE A 95 -17.29 -7.39 -2.10
N ILE A 96 -16.23 -6.72 -2.56
CA ILE A 96 -15.99 -5.31 -2.34
C ILE A 96 -16.12 -4.55 -3.65
N SER A 97 -16.53 -3.29 -3.57
CA SER A 97 -16.59 -2.37 -4.71
C SER A 97 -15.21 -2.12 -5.30
N THR A 98 -15.18 -1.62 -6.53
CA THR A 98 -13.95 -1.17 -7.19
C THR A 98 -13.23 -0.10 -6.38
N ASP A 99 -13.98 0.81 -5.77
CA ASP A 99 -13.44 1.95 -5.03
C ASP A 99 -12.78 1.50 -3.73
N GLU A 100 -13.41 0.59 -3.00
CA GLU A 100 -12.86 -0.02 -1.79
C GLU A 100 -11.60 -0.84 -2.12
N ALA A 101 -11.62 -1.61 -3.21
CA ALA A 101 -10.45 -2.35 -3.68
C ALA A 101 -9.28 -1.40 -4.03
N GLN A 102 -9.57 -0.28 -4.70
CA GLN A 102 -8.57 0.76 -5.01
C GLN A 102 -8.03 1.44 -3.76
N LYS A 103 -8.89 1.78 -2.78
CA LYS A 103 -8.49 2.34 -1.49
C LYS A 103 -7.48 1.44 -0.78
N ARG A 104 -7.78 0.14 -0.67
CA ARG A 104 -6.87 -0.85 -0.07
C ARG A 104 -5.57 -1.01 -0.85
N ARG A 105 -5.61 -0.95 -2.19
CA ARG A 105 -4.41 -0.99 -3.02
C ARG A 105 -3.50 0.21 -2.73
N ARG A 106 -4.06 1.43 -2.72
CA ARG A 106 -3.31 2.65 -2.40
C ARG A 106 -2.65 2.57 -1.03
N GLU A 107 -3.36 2.06 -0.02
CA GLU A 107 -2.81 1.90 1.33
C GLU A 107 -1.65 0.89 1.38
N ARG A 108 -1.80 -0.26 0.72
CA ARG A 108 -0.69 -1.23 0.63
C ARG A 108 0.51 -0.68 -0.13
N ASP A 109 0.28 0.04 -1.22
CA ASP A 109 1.34 0.64 -2.02
C ASP A 109 2.07 1.73 -1.22
N ARG A 110 1.33 2.54 -0.44
CA ARG A 110 1.89 3.51 0.51
C ARG A 110 2.81 2.84 1.53
N LEU A 111 2.36 1.77 2.18
CA LEU A 111 3.17 1.04 3.17
C LEU A 111 4.43 0.43 2.55
N ARG A 112 4.31 -0.17 1.36
CA ARG A 112 5.47 -0.70 0.62
C ARG A 112 6.46 0.39 0.22
N ASP A 113 5.96 1.57 -0.14
CA ASP A 113 6.80 2.73 -0.48
C ASP A 113 7.51 3.29 0.77
N GLU A 114 6.84 3.31 1.91
CA GLU A 114 7.44 3.67 3.22
C GLU A 114 8.52 2.65 3.63
N GLU A 115 8.26 1.36 3.49
CA GLU A 115 9.24 0.29 3.75
C GLU A 115 10.45 0.37 2.81
N ARG A 116 10.22 0.58 1.50
CA ARG A 116 11.30 0.76 0.52
C ARG A 116 12.17 1.96 0.85
N ARG A 117 11.56 3.08 1.27
CA ARG A 117 12.30 4.27 1.72
C ARG A 117 13.13 3.97 2.96
N ARG A 118 12.56 3.30 3.97
CA ARG A 118 13.26 2.90 5.19
C ARG A 118 14.43 1.95 4.91
N ALA A 119 14.22 0.96 4.04
CA ALA A 119 15.25 -0.01 3.64
C ALA A 119 16.40 0.63 2.85
N ALA A 120 16.11 1.66 2.05
CA ALA A 120 17.13 2.46 1.35
C ALA A 120 17.87 3.45 2.26
N GLY A 121 17.59 3.46 3.57
CA GLY A 121 18.19 4.38 4.53
C GLY A 121 17.77 5.84 4.34
N GLN A 122 16.67 6.10 3.63
CA GLN A 122 16.16 7.46 3.49
C GLN A 122 15.65 7.95 4.84
N LEU A 123 16.10 9.14 5.25
CA LEU A 123 15.63 9.79 6.47
C LEU A 123 14.10 9.95 6.41
N GLU A 124 13.45 9.71 7.55
CA GLU A 124 12.03 10.00 7.71
C GLU A 124 11.76 11.46 7.31
N ARG A 125 10.58 11.75 6.76
CA ARG A 125 10.27 13.10 6.27
C ARG A 125 10.42 14.12 7.38
N GLU A 126 10.03 13.77 8.60
CA GLU A 126 10.17 14.54 9.82
C GLU A 126 11.65 14.83 10.11
N ALA A 127 12.53 13.83 10.00
CA ALA A 127 13.96 13.99 10.19
C ALA A 127 14.60 14.85 9.07
N TYR A 128 14.16 14.70 7.83
CA TYR A 128 14.58 15.55 6.72
C TYR A 128 14.13 17.01 6.92
N GLU A 129 12.88 17.23 7.31
CA GLU A 129 12.32 18.57 7.56
C GLU A 129 12.97 19.24 8.76
N ALA A 130 13.30 18.49 9.82
CA ALA A 130 14.06 18.99 10.97
C ALA A 130 15.47 19.46 10.58
N ASN A 131 16.13 18.73 9.68
CA ASN A 131 17.46 19.08 9.17
C ASN A 131 17.44 20.08 7.99
N SER A 132 16.25 20.49 7.53
CA SER A 132 16.13 21.42 6.43
C SER A 132 16.75 22.78 6.79
N LEU A 133 17.51 23.35 5.85
CA LEU A 133 18.12 24.69 5.97
C LEU A 133 17.07 25.77 6.30
N SER A 134 15.81 25.56 5.90
CA SER A 134 14.68 26.44 6.22
C SER A 134 14.28 26.41 7.70
N ARG A 135 14.47 25.29 8.41
CA ARG A 135 14.24 25.19 9.86
C ARG A 135 15.49 25.54 10.67
N GLN A 136 16.67 25.10 10.25
CA GLN A 136 17.93 25.42 10.93
C GLN A 136 18.29 26.92 10.83
N LYS A 137 17.88 27.58 9.73
CA LYS A 137 18.07 29.00 9.48
C LYS A 137 19.49 29.52 9.81
N PRO A 138 20.54 28.94 9.20
CA PRO A 138 21.93 29.31 9.50
C PRO A 138 22.24 30.81 9.27
N TRP A 139 21.48 31.49 8.42
CA TRP A 139 21.60 32.93 8.19
C TRP A 139 21.21 33.79 9.41
N GLU A 140 20.29 33.32 10.26
CA GLU A 140 19.95 34.01 11.50
C GLU A 140 21.17 33.99 12.45
N ALA A 141 21.87 32.85 12.54
CA ALA A 141 23.09 32.73 13.35
C ALA A 141 24.26 33.60 12.83
N MET A 142 24.33 33.86 11.52
CA MET A 142 25.35 34.75 10.92
C MET A 142 24.94 36.23 10.89
N GLY A 143 23.76 36.59 11.42
CA GLY A 143 23.27 37.96 11.37
C GLY A 143 23.07 38.50 9.95
N MET A 144 22.77 37.63 8.97
CA MET A 144 22.54 38.01 7.58
C MET A 144 21.15 37.63 7.10
N SER A 145 20.68 38.25 6.02
CA SER A 145 19.39 37.87 5.41
C SER A 145 19.50 36.54 4.67
N ARG A 146 18.41 35.77 4.66
CA ARG A 146 18.29 34.51 3.89
C ARG A 146 18.73 34.68 2.43
N ALA A 147 18.30 35.76 1.79
CA ALA A 147 18.66 36.05 0.40
C ALA A 147 20.17 36.26 0.21
N LYS A 148 20.84 36.97 1.14
CA LYS A 148 22.29 37.15 1.11
C LYS A 148 23.02 35.83 1.30
N TRP A 149 22.56 34.98 2.22
CA TRP A 149 23.18 33.68 2.48
C TRP A 149 23.14 32.74 1.26
N TYR A 150 22.02 32.68 0.53
CA TYR A 150 21.95 31.94 -0.73
C TYR A 150 22.82 32.55 -1.83
N ARG A 151 22.90 33.88 -1.93
CA ARG A 151 23.78 34.56 -2.91
C ARG A 151 25.28 34.30 -2.64
N LEU A 152 25.68 34.18 -1.38
CA LEU A 152 27.06 33.88 -0.98
C LEU A 152 27.45 32.39 -1.14
N GLY A 153 26.54 31.54 -1.62
CA GLY A 153 26.84 30.13 -1.84
C GLY A 153 26.75 29.25 -0.58
N LYS A 154 25.91 29.62 0.39
CA LYS A 154 25.68 28.87 1.64
C LYS A 154 26.95 28.72 2.47
N PRO A 155 27.61 29.83 2.88
CA PRO A 155 28.77 29.74 3.74
C PRO A 155 28.41 28.96 5.02
N SER A 156 29.26 28.01 5.39
CA SER A 156 29.19 27.34 6.69
C SER A 156 29.72 28.30 7.76
N PRO A 157 29.15 28.32 8.98
CA PRO A 157 29.76 29.04 10.09
C PRO A 157 31.09 28.34 10.41
N GLN A 158 32.19 28.84 9.82
CA GLN A 158 33.51 28.35 10.15
C GLN A 158 33.71 28.59 11.64
N GLN A 159 33.95 27.49 12.37
CA GLN A 159 34.52 27.53 13.71
C GLN A 159 35.71 28.48 13.64
N ASN A 160 35.73 29.49 14.51
CA ASN A 160 36.80 30.49 14.59
C ASN A 160 38.17 29.78 14.76
N SER A 161 38.78 29.37 13.66
CA SER A 161 40.20 29.08 13.60
C SER A 161 40.87 30.43 13.58
N GLU A 162 41.38 30.82 14.73
CA GLU A 162 42.15 32.02 14.97
C GLU A 162 43.03 32.35 13.76
N THR A 163 42.76 33.53 13.20
CA THR A 163 43.56 34.13 12.13
C THR A 163 45.00 34.23 12.60
N SER A 164 45.82 33.23 12.24
CA SER A 164 47.28 33.33 12.39
C SER A 164 47.80 34.32 11.34
N PRO A 165 48.47 35.41 11.73
CA PRO A 165 49.00 36.37 10.78
C PRO A 165 50.19 35.75 10.04
N SER A 166 50.14 35.76 8.71
CA SER A 166 51.27 35.35 7.86
C SER A 166 52.35 36.44 7.87
N PRO A 167 53.63 36.15 8.13
CA PRO A 167 54.68 37.15 7.97
C PRO A 167 55.12 37.17 6.50
N ILE A 168 54.77 38.23 5.79
CA ILE A 168 55.34 38.52 4.46
C ILE A 168 56.58 39.40 4.68
N THR A 169 57.73 38.73 4.62
CA THR A 169 59.04 39.16 4.11
C THR A 169 59.34 40.66 4.09
N ASN A 170 60.14 41.14 5.05
CA ASN A 170 61.12 42.20 4.83
C ASN A 170 62.44 41.76 5.45
N GLY A 171 63.47 41.64 4.63
CA GLY A 171 64.81 41.25 5.06
C GLY A 171 65.44 42.36 5.87
N GLU A 172 66.08 41.99 6.98
CA GLU A 172 67.36 42.52 7.43
C GLU A 172 67.83 41.75 8.66
N ALA A 173 69.14 41.55 8.71
CA ALA A 173 69.82 40.62 9.57
C ALA A 173 69.79 41.00 11.06
N SER A 174 69.72 40.00 11.94
CA SER A 174 70.56 40.00 13.14
C SER A 174 70.74 38.58 13.68
N ALA A 175 72.00 38.16 13.72
CA ALA A 175 72.50 36.98 14.40
C ALA A 175 72.34 37.10 15.92
N VAL A 176 72.38 35.94 16.59
CA VAL A 176 72.95 35.61 17.93
C VAL A 176 72.38 34.22 18.27
N ALA A 177 73.16 33.15 18.04
CA ALA A 177 73.96 32.42 19.04
C ALA A 177 73.10 31.67 20.10
N LEU A 178 73.36 30.47 20.58
CA LEU A 178 74.22 29.31 20.31
C LEU A 178 73.82 28.29 21.43
N GLN A 179 74.31 27.05 21.34
CA GLN A 179 74.36 26.01 22.40
C GLN A 179 73.06 25.21 22.61
N ALA A 180 72.92 23.97 22.13
CA ALA A 180 73.72 22.74 22.20
C ALA A 180 73.28 21.78 23.30
N ALA A 181 73.23 20.51 22.88
CA ALA A 181 73.51 19.30 23.66
C ALA A 181 72.39 18.74 24.57
N ARG A 182 71.81 17.63 24.11
CA ARG A 182 72.14 16.24 24.51
C ARG A 182 70.93 15.37 24.89
N CYS A 183 71.02 14.15 24.38
CA CYS A 183 70.14 13.00 24.53
C CYS A 183 69.89 12.56 25.97
N LYS A 184 68.77 11.86 26.19
CA LYS A 184 68.72 10.77 27.16
C LYS A 184 67.84 9.64 26.63
N ALA A 185 68.45 8.47 26.45
CA ALA A 185 67.80 7.19 26.25
C ALA A 185 67.46 6.58 27.61
N VAL A 186 66.28 5.96 27.71
CA VAL A 186 65.96 4.76 28.49
C VAL A 186 65.03 3.93 27.59
#